data_AF-A0A932W470-F1
#
_entry.id   AF-A0A932W470-F1
#
_cell.length_a   1.000
_cell.length_b   1.000
_cell.length_c   1.000
_cell.angle_alpha   90.00
_cell.angle_beta   90.00
_cell.angle_gamma   90.00
#
_symmetry.space_group_name_H-M   'P 1'
#
loop_
_entity.id
_entity.type
_entity.pdbx_description
1 polymer ?
#
loop_
_entity_poly.entity_id
_entity_poly.type
_entity_poly.pdbx_seq_one_letter_code
_entity_poly.pdbx_strand_id
1 'polypeptide(L)'
;MAEDDRRRAPRVPIKMPVKLRPTEGTTPYMVSADSINISDRGLFFQMSGPMKPGTRIELSFTMPAEVTGSLSMKVRCIGRVVRVEPEASSDGRTGVAAQIERFETILAEG
;
A
#
# COMPACT_ATOMS: atom_id res chain seq x y z
N MET A 1 32.58 10.94 -12.79
CA MET A 1 32.08 10.95 -11.40
C MET A 1 30.67 10.41 -11.45
N ALA A 2 30.50 9.12 -11.17
CA ALA A 2 29.22 8.43 -11.23
C ALA A 2 28.84 8.07 -9.80
N GLU A 3 28.15 8.99 -9.13
CA GLU A 3 27.72 8.83 -7.75
C GLU A 3 26.20 8.62 -7.73
N ASP A 4 25.83 7.51 -7.09
CA ASP A 4 24.54 7.25 -6.45
C ASP A 4 23.36 6.78 -7.33
N ASP A 5 23.56 5.72 -8.11
CA ASP A 5 22.46 4.78 -8.42
C ASP A 5 22.24 3.83 -7.23
N ARG A 6 21.97 4.39 -6.05
CA ARG A 6 21.54 3.60 -4.89
C ARG A 6 20.05 3.31 -5.01
N ARG A 7 19.71 2.29 -5.79
CA ARG A 7 18.54 1.40 -5.59
C ARG A 7 17.32 2.05 -4.91
N ARG A 8 16.75 3.10 -5.51
CA ARG A 8 15.41 3.57 -5.16
C ARG A 8 14.47 2.87 -6.14
N ALA A 9 13.80 1.80 -5.68
CA ALA A 9 12.67 1.26 -6.41
C ALA A 9 11.79 2.45 -6.86
N PRO A 10 11.48 2.59 -8.16
CA PRO A 10 10.73 3.74 -8.66
C PRO A 10 9.44 3.79 -7.87
N ARG A 11 9.29 4.83 -7.03
CA ARG A 11 8.06 5.10 -6.30
C ARG A 11 7.08 5.53 -7.36
N VAL A 12 6.37 4.58 -7.95
CA VAL A 12 5.34 4.92 -8.93
C VAL A 12 4.27 5.65 -8.12
N PRO A 13 4.02 6.94 -8.37
CA PRO A 13 3.04 7.73 -7.66
C PRO A 13 1.66 7.31 -8.14
N ILE A 14 1.29 6.08 -7.82
CA ILE A 14 0.03 5.47 -8.20
C ILE A 14 -0.93 5.78 -7.05
N LYS A 15 -1.80 6.77 -7.29
CA LYS A 15 -2.99 6.95 -6.48
C LYS A 15 -4.04 5.95 -6.94
N MET A 16 -4.01 4.76 -6.34
CA MET A 16 -5.04 3.75 -6.59
C MET A 16 -5.77 3.39 -5.29
N PRO A 17 -7.08 3.10 -5.39
CA PRO A 17 -7.84 2.56 -4.29
C PRO A 17 -7.28 1.17 -3.97
N VAL A 18 -6.71 1.04 -2.78
CA VAL A 18 -6.24 -0.23 -2.22
C VAL A 18 -7.23 -0.69 -1.17
N LYS A 19 -7.50 -2.00 -1.17
CA LYS A 19 -8.31 -2.63 -0.13
C LYS A 19 -7.37 -3.14 0.93
N LEU A 20 -7.43 -2.54 2.11
CA LEU A 20 -6.71 -2.95 3.28
C LEU A 20 -7.61 -3.85 4.14
N ARG A 21 -7.08 -5.00 4.52
CA ARG A 21 -7.69 -5.91 5.48
C ARG A 21 -6.72 -6.10 6.64
N PRO A 22 -7.01 -5.57 7.84
CA PRO A 22 -6.19 -5.84 9.02
C PRO A 22 -6.29 -7.33 9.35
N THR A 23 -5.15 -8.01 9.47
CA THR A 23 -5.14 -9.41 9.93
C THR A 23 -5.07 -9.49 11.46
N GLU A 24 -4.65 -8.40 12.10
CA GLU A 24 -4.58 -8.24 13.56
C GLU A 24 -5.24 -6.93 13.98
N GLY A 25 -6.33 -6.99 14.76
CA GLY A 25 -6.98 -5.79 15.30
C GLY A 25 -8.49 -5.90 15.48
N THR A 26 -9.08 -4.83 16.03
CA THR A 26 -10.52 -4.68 16.36
C THR A 26 -11.39 -4.34 15.14
N THR A 27 -10.81 -4.06 13.98
CA THR A 27 -11.54 -3.69 12.77
C THR A 27 -11.63 -4.87 11.81
N PRO A 28 -12.70 -5.69 11.89
CA PRO A 28 -12.88 -6.86 11.02
C PRO A 28 -13.29 -6.50 9.59
N TYR A 29 -13.47 -5.22 9.29
CA TYR A 29 -13.94 -4.76 7.99
C TYR A 29 -12.79 -4.40 7.04
N MET A 30 -13.03 -4.64 5.76
CA MET A 30 -12.15 -4.25 4.68
C MET A 30 -12.21 -2.72 4.54
N VAL A 31 -11.08 -2.05 4.73
CA VAL A 31 -10.94 -0.59 4.67
C VAL A 31 -10.48 -0.20 3.28
N SER A 32 -11.21 0.71 2.65
CA SER A 32 -10.73 1.37 1.43
C SER A 32 -9.72 2.44 1.81
N ALA A 33 -8.53 2.37 1.24
CA ALA A 33 -7.47 3.33 1.44
C ALA A 33 -6.93 3.81 0.11
N ASP A 34 -6.42 5.03 0.07
CA ASP A 34 -5.76 5.58 -1.11
C ASP A 34 -4.26 5.40 -0.94
N SER A 35 -3.65 4.60 -1.81
CA SER A 35 -2.18 4.51 -1.86
C SER A 35 -1.60 5.85 -2.36
N ILE A 36 -0.54 6.33 -1.71
CA ILE A 36 0.20 7.53 -2.12
C ILE A 36 1.45 7.10 -2.88
N ASN A 37 2.16 6.11 -2.33
CA ASN A 37 3.30 5.50 -2.99
C ASN A 37 3.38 4.02 -2.63
N ILE A 38 3.77 3.22 -3.62
CA ILE A 38 4.02 1.79 -3.47
C ILE A 38 5.46 1.56 -3.89
N SER A 39 6.20 0.78 -3.11
CA SER A 39 7.55 0.34 -3.40
C SER A 39 7.70 -1.10 -2.97
N ASP A 40 8.63 -1.83 -3.55
CA ASP A 40 8.96 -3.21 -3.17
C ASP A 40 9.20 -3.37 -1.66
N ARG A 41 9.80 -2.35 -1.03
CA ARG A 41 10.14 -2.36 0.41
C ARG A 41 9.07 -1.80 1.34
N GLY A 42 8.04 -1.13 0.82
CA GLY A 42 7.13 -0.37 1.66
C GLY A 42 5.99 0.30 0.92
N LEU A 43 4.90 0.51 1.63
CA LEU A 43 3.69 1.15 1.17
C LEU A 43 3.39 2.36 2.05
N PHE A 44 3.04 3.49 1.43
CA PHE A 44 2.42 4.62 2.12
C PHE A 44 1.03 4.86 1.56
N PHE A 45 0.03 4.87 2.43
CA PHE A 45 -1.37 5.07 2.06
C PHE A 45 -2.07 5.95 3.10
N GLN A 46 -3.20 6.53 2.71
CA GLN A 46 -4.09 7.27 3.59
C GLN A 46 -5.41 6.52 3.75
N MET A 47 -5.90 6.45 4.98
CA MET A 47 -7.19 5.84 5.30
C MET A 47 -7.98 6.70 6.28
N SER A 48 -9.31 6.60 6.19
CA SER A 48 -10.20 7.16 7.20
C SER A 48 -10.36 6.15 8.33
N GLY A 49 -9.98 6.55 9.55
CA GLY A 49 -10.12 5.73 10.75
C GLY A 49 -8.80 5.52 11.51
N PRO A 50 -8.89 4.96 12.73
CA PRO A 50 -7.74 4.73 13.58
C PRO A 50 -6.94 3.51 13.11
N MET A 51 -5.62 3.66 13.03
CA MET A 51 -4.68 2.57 12.75
C MET A 51 -3.61 2.52 13.84
N LYS A 52 -3.13 1.32 14.17
CA LYS A 52 -2.07 1.15 15.17
C LYS A 52 -0.74 0.74 14.51
N PRO A 53 0.39 1.34 14.93
CA PRO A 53 1.70 0.82 14.56
C PRO A 53 1.89 -0.59 15.12
N GLY A 54 2.58 -1.46 14.37
CA GLY A 54 2.78 -2.87 14.68
C GLY A 54 1.71 -3.80 14.12
N THR A 55 0.55 -3.29 13.71
CA THR A 55 -0.53 -4.09 13.13
C THR A 55 -0.10 -4.71 11.79
N ARG A 56 -0.32 -6.02 11.64
CA ARG A 56 -0.20 -6.69 10.34
C ARG A 56 -1.45 -6.44 9.50
N ILE A 57 -1.20 -6.05 8.25
CA ILE A 57 -2.21 -5.72 7.27
C ILE A 57 -1.98 -6.48 5.97
N GLU A 58 -3.09 -6.83 5.35
CA GLU A 58 -3.12 -7.42 4.04
C GLU A 58 -3.76 -6.41 3.09
N LEU A 59 -2.99 -5.98 2.10
CA LEU A 59 -3.40 -5.04 1.08
C LEU A 59 -3.68 -5.80 -0.20
N SER A 60 -4.75 -5.45 -0.88
CA SER A 60 -5.07 -5.98 -2.19
C SER A 60 -5.45 -4.84 -3.12
N PHE A 61 -4.78 -4.76 -4.26
CA PHE A 61 -5.04 -3.75 -5.27
C PHE A 61 -4.94 -4.36 -6.66
N THR A 62 -5.68 -3.81 -7.60
CA THR A 62 -5.62 -4.25 -8.99
C THR A 62 -4.79 -3.23 -9.76
N MET A 63 -3.65 -3.66 -10.28
CA MET A 63 -2.87 -2.90 -11.23
C MET A 63 -3.57 -2.98 -12.59
N PRO A 64 -4.10 -1.88 -13.14
CA PRO A 64 -4.67 -1.88 -14.48
C PRO A 64 -3.57 -2.08 -15.53
N ALA A 65 -3.99 -2.55 -16.71
CA ALA A 65 -3.16 -2.70 -17.89
C ALA A 65 -2.38 -1.42 -18.26
N GLU A 66 -2.94 -0.25 -17.99
CA GLU A 66 -2.27 1.05 -18.20
C GLU A 66 -0.98 1.21 -17.38
N VAL A 67 -0.91 0.58 -16.20
CA VAL A 67 0.28 0.63 -15.33
C VAL A 67 1.22 -0.54 -15.60
N THR A 68 0.68 -1.75 -15.80
CA THR A 68 1.51 -2.94 -16.07
C THR A 68 2.03 -2.97 -17.51
N GLY A 69 1.46 -2.17 -18.41
CA GLY A 69 1.70 -2.23 -19.85
C GLY A 69 1.22 -3.51 -20.51
N SER A 70 0.43 -4.34 -19.81
CA SER A 70 -0.01 -5.66 -20.26
C SER A 70 -1.47 -5.90 -19.87
N LEU A 71 -1.76 -6.88 -19.02
CA LEU A 71 -3.11 -7.18 -18.53
C LEU A 71 -3.32 -6.59 -17.14
N SER A 72 -4.59 -6.43 -16.77
CA SER A 72 -4.93 -6.09 -15.39
C SER A 72 -4.48 -7.24 -14.47
N MET A 73 -3.80 -6.90 -13.38
CA MET A 73 -3.22 -7.88 -12.47
C MET A 73 -3.60 -7.50 -11.04
N LYS A 74 -4.13 -8.45 -10.28
CA LYS A 74 -4.35 -8.26 -8.84
C LYS A 74 -3.04 -8.49 -8.11
N VAL A 75 -2.70 -7.58 -7.22
CA VAL A 75 -1.53 -7.68 -6.36
C VAL A 75 -2.02 -7.73 -4.92
N ARG A 76 -1.57 -8.74 -4.18
CA ARG A 76 -1.85 -8.90 -2.76
C ARG A 76 -0.54 -8.77 -2.01
N CYS A 77 -0.46 -7.81 -1.11
CA CYS A 77 0.72 -7.53 -0.31
C CYS A 77 0.39 -7.71 1.17
N ILE A 78 1.24 -8.42 1.89
CA ILE A 78 1.19 -8.50 3.35
C ILE A 78 2.29 -7.58 3.87
N GLY A 79 1.92 -6.68 4.76
CA GLY A 79 2.84 -5.76 5.38
C GLY A 79 2.52 -5.53 6.84
N ARG A 80 3.46 -4.91 7.54
CA ARG A 80 3.28 -4.47 8.92
C ARG A 80 3.35 -2.96 8.98
N VAL A 81 2.40 -2.35 9.68
CA VAL A 81 2.43 -0.91 9.94
C VAL A 81 3.65 -0.60 10.79
N VAL A 82 4.57 0.21 10.25
CA VAL A 82 5.77 0.65 10.97
C VAL A 82 5.60 2.03 11.56
N ARG A 83 4.75 2.86 10.96
CA ARG A 83 4.47 4.23 11.41
C ARG A 83 3.07 4.64 11.01
N VAL A 84 2.39 5.33 11.91
CA VAL A 84 1.09 5.97 11.68
C VAL A 84 1.28 7.45 11.90
N GLU A 85 0.93 8.24 10.88
CA GLU A 85 0.90 9.70 10.90
C GLU A 85 -0.54 10.11 11.24
N PRO A 86 -0.83 10.51 12.49
CA PRO A 86 -2.14 11.02 12.84
C PRO A 86 -2.41 12.31 12.05
N GLU A 87 -3.59 12.38 11.44
CA GLU A 87 -4.23 13.57 10.85
C GLU A 87 -3.28 14.68 10.35
N ALA A 88 -2.42 14.35 9.38
CA ALA A 88 -1.52 15.34 8.77
C ALA A 88 -2.20 16.14 7.64
N SER A 89 -3.42 15.78 7.23
CA SER A 89 -4.15 16.43 6.14
C SER A 89 -5.47 16.97 6.64
N SER A 90 -5.83 18.20 6.24
CA SER A 90 -7.09 18.88 6.58
C SER A 90 -8.38 18.10 6.22
N ASP A 91 -8.26 16.93 5.58
CA ASP A 91 -9.33 16.02 5.19
C ASP A 91 -9.67 14.96 6.27
N GLY A 92 -8.98 14.95 7.42
CA GLY A 92 -9.24 13.98 8.51
C GLY A 92 -8.80 12.54 8.19
N ARG A 93 -7.86 12.37 7.24
CA ARG A 93 -7.30 11.06 6.89
C ARG A 93 -6.00 10.80 7.64
N THR A 94 -5.86 9.57 8.13
CA THR A 94 -4.65 9.08 8.80
C THR A 94 -3.68 8.56 7.75
N GLY A 95 -2.43 9.07 7.76
CA GLY A 95 -1.36 8.53 6.94
C GLY A 95 -0.79 7.27 7.58
N VAL A 96 -0.60 6.21 6.82
CA VAL A 96 -0.09 4.94 7.34
C VAL A 96 1.06 4.47 6.47
N ALA A 97 2.22 4.29 7.10
CA ALA A 97 3.39 3.68 6.50
C ALA A 97 3.48 2.22 6.94
N ALA A 98 3.43 1.32 5.97
CA ALA A 98 3.61 -0.10 6.18
C ALA A 98 4.86 -0.60 5.46
N GLN A 99 5.60 -1.48 6.11
CA GLN A 99 6.68 -2.23 5.48
C GLN A 99 6.10 -3.49 4.85
N ILE A 100 6.44 -3.73 3.58
CA ILE A 100 6.00 -4.93 2.87
C ILE A 100 6.86 -6.09 3.36
N GLU A 101 6.22 -7.14 3.88
CA GLU A 101 6.86 -8.40 4.28
C GLU A 101 6.79 -9.41 3.13
N ARG A 102 5.69 -9.42 2.37
CA ARG A 102 5.47 -10.33 1.25
C ARG A 102 4.52 -9.69 0.23
N PHE A 103 4.75 -9.94 -1.05
CA PHE A 103 3.79 -9.58 -2.10
C PHE A 103 3.58 -10.76 -3.04
N GLU A 104 2.37 -10.88 -3.57
CA GLU A 104 1.94 -11.92 -4.46
C GLU A 104 1.17 -11.27 -5.61
N THR A 105 1.59 -11.56 -6.83
CA THR A 105 0.96 -11.07 -8.04
C THR A 105 0.09 -12.17 -8.62
N ILE A 106 -1.19 -11.88 -8.76
CA ILE A 106 -2.24 -12.76 -9.30
C ILE A 106 -2.65 -12.16 -10.63
N LEU A 107 -2.16 -12.73 -11.73
CA LEU A 107 -2.62 -12.40 -13.07
C LEU A 107 -4.14 -12.56 -13.09
N ALA A 108 -4.87 -11.50 -13.45
CA ALA A 108 -6.27 -11.69 -13.78
C ALA A 108 -6.26 -12.30 -15.18
N GLU A 109 -6.42 -13.62 -15.26
CA GLU A 109 -6.66 -14.26 -16.56
C GLU A 109 -7.93 -13.63 -17.14
N GLY A 110 -7.79 -13.06 -18.33
CA GLY A 110 -8.85 -12.38 -19.07
C GLY A 110 -9.80 -13.36 -19.73
#